data_AF-F0W109-F1
#
_entry.id   AF-F0W109-F1
#
_cell.length_a   1.000
_cell.length_b   1.000
_cell.length_c   1.000
_cell.angle_alpha   90.00
_cell.angle_beta   90.00
_cell.angle_gamma   90.00
#
_symmetry.space_group_name_H-M   'P 1'
#
loop_
_entity.id
_entity.type
_entity.pdbx_description
1 polymer ?
#
loop_
_entity_poly.entity_id
_entity_poly.type
_entity_poly.pdbx_seq_one_letter_code
_entity_poly.pdbx_strand_id
1 'polypeptide(L)'
;MSSPVRAREWEQKLTIKCRFCGGPQCKRCSEHAALAKIDSPISGLHADWVTDRILGMMRPSSRLIKQYHIIDQFHRHRITAVFNLTIPGEHPFCGDGLGSSGFPYDPEIDFMAQKIQFYNFGWEDMTVPTLSLMMDIVKVMTSMLQDGMQKVGAVFIPSKVLNFCQVAVHCHAGYGRTGLAIACALIFMHGISPERAIHIVRRDRPGSIQTPSQAIFVREFCEYMSCARLTFALPFIHEPFTLSQAIEQQNRLIHGTHTGRRSFQISRILDFLCYQVERLAEESSIEVIEAFLHHPSQTHIQLRHGGSEDLRFVEGIDRREKDLKENLMGSELQSTFVSDELYAIKVGFNEGQHCWGSLHESWSSEKAIRVLPALLLDWLEHLSEPLLSVSMISPQVLIQMSGLPMSIALAIDRILKLLRILLRGRIHSSCFEDIYCRIGMAVFHLRQSESNVGYCTVVREASKLLQALSREWKLREPLPLNLDLIQRLNAEDPQRLSSLPSPRKPSESRNLYPLSTRTNLEDLPRRLSAVLSDGTSVSPVTVKSNSPCPPGCHLEPLPGLLPNKSNRSQQAVDP
;
A
#
# COMPACT_ATOMS: atom_id res chain seq x y z
N MET A 1 14.89 -35.06 9.83
CA MET A 1 13.77 -34.42 9.12
C MET A 1 14.29 -33.95 7.78
N SER A 2 13.81 -34.51 6.67
CA SER A 2 14.21 -34.10 5.31
C SER A 2 13.63 -32.72 4.99
N SER A 3 14.45 -31.82 4.42
CA SER A 3 14.02 -30.50 3.95
C SER A 3 12.72 -30.59 3.13
N PRO A 4 11.71 -29.73 3.37
CA PRO A 4 10.44 -29.75 2.64
C PRO A 4 10.61 -29.41 1.14
N VAL A 5 11.79 -28.97 0.72
CA VAL A 5 12.14 -28.73 -0.68
C VAL A 5 12.89 -29.95 -1.21
N ARG A 6 12.16 -30.94 -1.76
CA ARG A 6 12.80 -31.96 -2.60
C ARG A 6 13.37 -31.26 -3.84
N ALA A 7 14.62 -31.56 -4.18
CA ALA A 7 15.17 -31.18 -5.47
C ALA A 7 14.20 -31.66 -6.56
N ARG A 8 13.63 -30.73 -7.33
CA ARG A 8 12.79 -31.07 -8.49
C ARG A 8 13.62 -32.01 -9.39
N GLU A 9 13.03 -33.03 -10.00
CA GLU A 9 13.73 -33.74 -11.08
C GLU A 9 13.93 -32.75 -12.23
N TRP A 10 15.15 -32.24 -12.38
CA TRP A 10 15.42 -31.10 -13.25
C TRP A 10 15.74 -31.54 -14.69
N GLU A 11 15.21 -30.79 -15.66
CA GLU A 11 15.29 -31.05 -17.10
C GLU A 11 16.73 -31.22 -17.60
N GLN A 12 16.95 -32.15 -18.54
CA GLN A 12 18.22 -32.38 -19.27
C GLN A 12 18.86 -31.08 -19.82
N LYS A 13 18.04 -30.04 -20.06
CA LYS A 13 18.48 -28.71 -20.50
C LYS A 13 19.43 -28.01 -19.53
N LEU A 14 19.32 -28.23 -18.20
CA LEU A 14 20.20 -27.58 -17.20
C LEU A 14 21.59 -28.19 -17.19
N THR A 15 21.72 -29.50 -17.43
CA THR A 15 23.00 -30.19 -17.62
C THR A 15 23.77 -29.61 -18.79
N ILE A 16 23.08 -29.34 -19.90
CA ILE A 16 23.65 -28.72 -21.10
C ILE A 16 24.09 -27.27 -20.80
N LYS A 17 23.26 -26.48 -20.11
CA LYS A 17 23.63 -25.11 -19.69
C LYS A 17 24.90 -25.07 -18.85
N CYS A 18 25.09 -26.02 -17.94
CA CYS A 18 26.32 -26.10 -17.12
C CYS A 18 27.57 -26.38 -17.97
N ARG A 19 27.44 -27.18 -19.04
CA ARG A 19 28.55 -27.44 -19.98
C ARG A 19 29.00 -26.17 -20.68
N PHE A 20 28.07 -25.30 -21.08
CA PHE A 20 28.39 -23.99 -21.65
C PHE A 20 29.01 -23.02 -20.64
N CYS A 21 28.71 -23.17 -19.36
CA CYS A 21 29.33 -22.38 -18.30
C CYS A 21 30.78 -22.82 -17.99
N GLY A 22 31.13 -24.08 -18.24
CA GLY A 22 32.44 -24.67 -17.91
C GLY A 22 32.41 -25.71 -16.78
N GLY A 23 31.22 -26.15 -16.34
CA GLY A 23 31.08 -27.17 -15.29
C GLY A 23 31.82 -26.78 -14.00
N PRO A 24 32.67 -27.65 -13.42
CA PRO A 24 33.45 -27.31 -12.22
C PRO A 24 34.34 -26.06 -12.40
N GLN A 25 34.86 -25.81 -13.60
CA GLN A 25 35.61 -24.60 -13.95
C GLN A 25 34.70 -23.48 -14.49
N CYS A 26 33.47 -23.41 -13.99
CA CYS A 26 32.46 -22.44 -14.42
C CYS A 26 33.03 -21.02 -14.46
N LYS A 27 32.96 -20.36 -15.62
CA LYS A 27 33.45 -18.98 -15.83
C LYS A 27 32.66 -17.91 -15.04
N ARG A 28 31.65 -18.32 -14.27
CA ARG A 28 30.73 -17.42 -13.56
C ARG A 28 30.78 -17.57 -12.03
N CYS A 29 30.98 -18.77 -11.52
CA CYS A 29 30.89 -19.05 -10.08
C CYS A 29 31.98 -20.00 -9.55
N SER A 30 32.96 -20.39 -10.38
CA SER A 30 34.13 -21.11 -9.87
C SER A 30 35.07 -20.16 -9.14
N GLU A 31 35.99 -20.75 -8.36
CA GLU A 31 37.08 -20.00 -7.74
C GLU A 31 37.93 -19.24 -8.76
N HIS A 32 38.17 -19.82 -9.94
CA HIS A 32 38.87 -19.13 -11.03
C HIS A 32 38.10 -17.86 -11.46
N ALA A 33 36.77 -17.94 -11.56
CA ALA A 33 35.94 -16.79 -11.88
C ALA A 33 35.94 -15.73 -10.74
N ALA A 34 36.06 -16.17 -9.49
CA ALA A 34 36.17 -15.28 -8.34
C ALA A 34 37.49 -14.51 -8.34
N LEU A 35 38.60 -15.22 -8.54
CA LEU A 35 39.95 -14.67 -8.53
C LEU A 35 40.29 -13.88 -9.81
N ALA A 36 39.52 -14.05 -10.89
CA ALA A 36 39.66 -13.25 -12.10
C ALA A 36 39.44 -11.75 -11.85
N LYS A 37 38.71 -11.39 -10.79
CA LYS A 37 38.55 -10.00 -10.34
C LYS A 37 39.49 -9.70 -9.17
N ILE A 38 40.61 -9.05 -9.49
CA ILE A 38 41.68 -8.72 -8.52
C ILE A 38 41.29 -7.63 -7.52
N ASP A 39 40.35 -6.76 -7.88
CA ASP A 39 39.89 -5.60 -7.10
C ASP A 39 38.54 -5.85 -6.41
N SER A 40 38.17 -7.12 -6.22
CA SER A 40 36.92 -7.46 -5.55
C SER A 40 36.92 -6.98 -4.10
N PRO A 41 35.86 -6.31 -3.62
CA PRO A 41 35.75 -5.90 -2.22
C PRO A 41 35.61 -7.09 -1.27
N ILE A 42 35.20 -8.26 -1.79
CA ILE A 42 35.17 -9.52 -1.04
C ILE A 42 36.09 -10.51 -1.72
N SER A 43 37.23 -10.79 -1.08
CA SER A 43 38.18 -11.81 -1.50
C SER A 43 37.47 -13.17 -1.59
N GLY A 44 37.70 -13.91 -2.66
CA GLY A 44 37.04 -15.19 -2.91
C GLY A 44 35.69 -15.09 -3.63
N LEU A 45 35.23 -13.89 -3.98
CA LEU A 45 34.05 -13.67 -4.83
C LEU A 45 34.34 -12.63 -5.92
N HIS A 46 33.63 -12.70 -7.04
CA HIS A 46 33.53 -11.58 -7.99
C HIS A 46 32.36 -10.68 -7.57
N ALA A 47 32.67 -9.65 -6.80
CA ALA A 47 31.69 -8.73 -6.22
C ALA A 47 32.01 -7.28 -6.58
N ASP A 48 30.99 -6.42 -6.60
CA ASP A 48 31.13 -4.98 -6.78
C ASP A 48 30.11 -4.25 -5.91
N TRP A 49 30.51 -3.15 -5.29
CA TRP A 49 29.58 -2.23 -4.64
C TRP A 49 28.85 -1.45 -5.72
N VAL A 50 27.54 -1.68 -5.86
CA VAL A 50 26.71 -0.91 -6.79
C VAL A 50 26.25 0.40 -6.16
N THR A 51 26.15 0.40 -4.83
CA THR A 51 26.03 1.60 -4.00
C THR A 51 26.89 1.40 -2.76
N ASP A 52 27.02 2.42 -1.91
CA ASP A 52 27.71 2.31 -0.62
C ASP A 52 27.09 1.27 0.34
N ARG A 53 25.92 0.71 -0.01
CA ARG A 53 25.17 -0.21 0.86
C ARG A 53 24.65 -1.47 0.20
N ILE A 54 24.81 -1.62 -1.12
CA ILE A 54 24.31 -2.78 -1.88
C ILE A 54 25.47 -3.40 -2.66
N LEU A 55 25.86 -4.60 -2.26
CA LEU A 55 26.88 -5.40 -2.93
C LEU A 55 26.23 -6.34 -3.94
N GLY A 56 26.59 -6.21 -5.22
CA GLY A 56 26.26 -7.21 -6.23
C GLY A 56 27.37 -8.26 -6.30
N MET A 57 27.05 -9.55 -6.24
CA MET A 57 28.07 -10.61 -6.26
C MET A 57 27.66 -11.85 -7.05
N MET A 58 28.64 -12.67 -7.45
CA MET A 58 28.39 -14.05 -7.87
C MET A 58 27.82 -14.88 -6.71
N ARG A 59 27.20 -16.05 -6.99
CA ARG A 59 26.87 -16.98 -5.90
C ARG A 59 28.15 -17.47 -5.20
N PRO A 60 28.19 -17.51 -3.85
CA PRO A 60 29.25 -18.18 -3.12
C PRO A 60 29.06 -19.70 -3.12
N SER A 61 29.97 -20.42 -2.47
CA SER A 61 29.84 -21.84 -2.11
C SER A 61 30.35 -22.07 -0.68
N SER A 62 29.94 -23.14 0.01
CA SER A 62 30.43 -23.43 1.36
C SER A 62 31.96 -23.54 1.42
N ARG A 63 32.59 -24.08 0.36
CA ARG A 63 34.05 -24.17 0.26
C ARG A 63 34.67 -22.78 0.19
N LEU A 64 34.21 -21.92 -0.72
CA LEU A 64 34.72 -20.55 -0.86
C LEU A 64 34.47 -19.71 0.40
N ILE A 65 33.30 -19.86 1.02
CA ILE A 65 32.94 -19.17 2.27
C ILE A 65 33.97 -19.45 3.37
N LYS A 66 34.35 -20.71 3.54
CA LYS A 66 35.35 -21.14 4.53
C LYS A 66 36.76 -20.73 4.12
N GLN A 67 37.17 -21.06 2.90
CA GLN A 67 38.54 -20.87 2.41
C GLN A 67 38.95 -19.39 2.40
N TYR A 68 38.03 -18.49 2.07
CA TYR A 68 38.31 -17.05 1.99
C TYR A 68 37.75 -16.26 3.18
N HIS A 69 37.27 -16.93 4.23
CA HIS A 69 36.71 -16.26 5.41
C HIS A 69 35.64 -15.20 5.04
N ILE A 70 34.72 -15.57 4.13
CA ILE A 70 33.74 -14.62 3.55
C ILE A 70 32.83 -14.03 4.63
N ILE A 71 32.46 -14.82 5.64
CA ILE A 71 31.62 -14.35 6.76
C ILE A 71 32.32 -13.25 7.56
N ASP A 72 33.61 -13.40 7.85
CA ASP A 72 34.40 -12.38 8.53
C ASP A 72 34.50 -11.10 7.69
N GLN A 73 34.61 -11.23 6.36
CA GLN A 73 34.55 -10.10 5.44
C GLN A 73 33.17 -9.43 5.46
N PHE A 74 32.08 -10.20 5.42
CA PHE A 74 30.71 -9.67 5.49
C PHE A 74 30.48 -8.88 6.78
N HIS A 75 30.92 -9.40 7.93
CA HIS A 75 30.85 -8.68 9.20
C HIS A 75 31.69 -7.39 9.20
N ARG A 76 32.92 -7.42 8.67
CA ARG A 76 33.76 -6.21 8.53
C ARG A 76 33.11 -5.14 7.67
N HIS A 77 32.42 -5.55 6.60
CA HIS A 77 31.67 -4.64 5.76
C HIS A 77 30.31 -4.26 6.38
N ARG A 78 29.82 -4.93 7.42
CA ARG A 78 28.48 -4.75 8.00
C ARG A 78 27.36 -5.21 7.05
N ILE A 79 27.64 -6.23 6.26
CA ILE A 79 26.61 -6.94 5.49
C ILE A 79 25.78 -7.77 6.47
N THR A 80 24.51 -7.44 6.62
CA THR A 80 23.59 -8.07 7.57
C THR A 80 22.58 -8.99 6.90
N ALA A 81 22.40 -8.88 5.57
CA ALA A 81 21.48 -9.71 4.82
C ALA A 81 22.05 -10.12 3.45
N VAL A 82 21.75 -11.36 3.05
CA VAL A 82 22.05 -11.93 1.73
C VAL A 82 20.74 -12.23 1.00
N PHE A 83 20.58 -11.65 -0.18
CA PHE A 83 19.47 -11.87 -1.10
C PHE A 83 19.92 -12.84 -2.20
N ASN A 84 19.42 -14.07 -2.11
CA ASN A 84 19.58 -15.06 -3.14
C ASN A 84 18.45 -14.96 -4.17
N LEU A 85 18.81 -14.79 -5.44
CA LEU A 85 17.87 -14.69 -6.56
C LEU A 85 17.85 -15.95 -7.43
N THR A 86 18.50 -17.05 -7.00
CA THR A 86 18.46 -18.35 -7.70
C THR A 86 17.38 -19.26 -7.16
N ILE A 87 16.85 -20.12 -8.01
CA ILE A 87 15.94 -21.20 -7.58
C ILE A 87 16.78 -22.39 -7.07
N PRO A 88 16.38 -23.10 -5.99
CA PRO A 88 17.05 -24.33 -5.57
C PRO A 88 17.20 -25.32 -6.73
N GLY A 89 18.37 -25.92 -6.91
CA GLY A 89 18.65 -26.85 -8.00
C GLY A 89 19.25 -26.21 -9.27
N GLU A 90 19.36 -24.89 -9.31
CA GLU A 90 19.85 -24.18 -10.50
C GLU A 90 21.37 -24.32 -10.68
N HIS A 91 21.79 -24.58 -11.92
CA HIS A 91 23.19 -24.80 -12.30
C HIS A 91 23.90 -25.90 -11.46
N PRO A 92 23.44 -27.16 -11.54
CA PRO A 92 23.86 -28.24 -10.63
C PRO A 92 25.32 -28.64 -10.70
N PHE A 93 25.97 -28.42 -11.85
CA PHE A 93 27.36 -28.84 -12.09
C PHE A 93 28.33 -27.66 -12.20
N CYS A 94 27.87 -26.43 -11.93
CA CYS A 94 28.72 -25.24 -12.03
C CYS A 94 29.49 -24.99 -10.73
N GLY A 95 30.81 -24.80 -10.84
CA GLY A 95 31.67 -24.54 -9.70
C GLY A 95 31.72 -25.74 -8.75
N ASP A 96 31.53 -25.50 -7.46
CA ASP A 96 31.55 -26.56 -6.43
C ASP A 96 30.28 -27.45 -6.42
N GLY A 97 29.35 -27.25 -7.37
CA GLY A 97 28.10 -27.99 -7.44
C GLY A 97 27.08 -27.55 -6.40
N LEU A 98 26.04 -28.36 -6.18
CA LEU A 98 24.99 -28.08 -5.19
C LEU A 98 25.09 -29.03 -4.00
N GLY A 99 24.84 -28.50 -2.81
CA GLY A 99 24.66 -29.27 -1.58
C GLY A 99 23.21 -29.69 -1.35
N SER A 100 22.94 -30.22 -0.15
CA SER A 100 21.62 -30.69 0.28
C SER A 100 20.55 -29.59 0.34
N SER A 101 20.96 -28.34 0.50
CA SER A 101 20.07 -27.16 0.48
C SER A 101 19.49 -26.86 -0.92
N GLY A 102 20.04 -27.46 -1.98
CA GLY A 102 19.77 -27.10 -3.36
C GLY A 102 20.58 -25.88 -3.86
N PHE A 103 21.49 -25.35 -3.05
CA PHE A 103 22.44 -24.28 -3.40
C PHE A 103 23.89 -24.76 -3.22
N PRO A 104 24.91 -24.06 -3.75
CA PRO A 104 26.32 -24.39 -3.50
C PRO A 104 26.79 -24.14 -2.06
N TYR A 105 25.90 -23.62 -1.22
CA TYR A 105 26.12 -23.33 0.18
C TYR A 105 24.90 -23.76 1.00
N ASP A 106 25.05 -23.89 2.32
CA ASP A 106 23.94 -24.13 3.23
C ASP A 106 23.52 -22.80 3.86
N PRO A 107 22.33 -22.25 3.54
CA PRO A 107 21.93 -20.94 4.06
C PRO A 107 21.84 -20.88 5.58
N GLU A 108 21.41 -21.97 6.22
CA GLU A 108 21.21 -22.02 7.67
C GLU A 108 22.55 -22.04 8.39
N ILE A 109 23.48 -22.87 7.92
CA ILE A 109 24.80 -23.06 8.55
C ILE A 109 25.75 -21.93 8.19
N ASP A 110 25.85 -21.59 6.90
CA ASP A 110 26.89 -20.68 6.41
C ASP A 110 26.52 -19.20 6.68
N PHE A 111 25.24 -18.83 6.72
CA PHE A 111 24.80 -17.43 6.94
C PHE A 111 23.96 -17.21 8.20
N MET A 112 22.84 -17.91 8.38
CA MET A 112 21.89 -17.60 9.46
C MET A 112 22.48 -17.86 10.84
N ALA A 113 23.20 -18.97 11.02
CA ALA A 113 23.94 -19.28 12.26
C ALA A 113 25.00 -18.21 12.60
N GLN A 114 25.47 -17.47 11.60
CA GLN A 114 26.43 -16.37 11.72
C GLN A 114 25.74 -15.00 11.87
N LYS A 115 24.43 -14.98 12.17
CA LYS A 115 23.62 -13.75 12.30
C LYS A 115 23.56 -12.90 11.04
N ILE A 116 23.71 -13.51 9.87
CA ILE A 116 23.44 -12.89 8.57
C ILE A 116 22.09 -13.41 8.09
N GLN A 117 21.13 -12.50 7.91
CA GLN A 117 19.80 -12.86 7.42
C GLN A 117 19.89 -13.36 5.98
N PHE A 118 19.07 -14.33 5.63
CA PHE A 118 19.05 -14.91 4.30
C PHE A 118 17.65 -14.85 3.71
N TYR A 119 17.54 -14.27 2.52
CA TYR A 119 16.29 -14.11 1.79
C TYR A 119 16.38 -14.82 0.45
N ASN A 120 15.44 -15.73 0.20
CA ASN A 120 15.38 -16.51 -1.02
C ASN A 120 14.24 -16.02 -1.93
N PHE A 121 14.58 -15.29 -2.98
CA PHE A 121 13.67 -14.73 -3.97
C PHE A 121 14.04 -15.18 -5.39
N GLY A 122 13.90 -16.47 -5.66
CA GLY A 122 14.29 -17.07 -6.94
C GLY A 122 13.26 -16.91 -8.07
N TRP A 123 13.74 -16.58 -9.27
CA TRP A 123 13.02 -16.78 -10.53
C TRP A 123 13.95 -17.34 -11.62
N GLU A 124 13.38 -17.73 -12.76
CA GLU A 124 14.10 -18.44 -13.82
C GLU A 124 15.32 -17.65 -14.35
N ASP A 125 16.41 -18.37 -14.64
CA ASP A 125 17.64 -17.77 -15.12
C ASP A 125 17.45 -17.11 -16.50
N MET A 126 18.07 -15.93 -16.68
CA MET A 126 17.98 -15.09 -17.88
C MET A 126 16.60 -14.47 -18.19
N THR A 127 15.57 -14.70 -17.36
CA THR A 127 14.24 -14.10 -17.51
C THR A 127 14.01 -12.94 -16.53
N VAL A 128 12.80 -12.39 -16.52
CA VAL A 128 12.33 -11.33 -15.62
C VAL A 128 11.27 -11.90 -14.67
N PRO A 129 11.18 -11.40 -13.42
CA PRO A 129 10.16 -11.84 -12.47
C PRO A 129 8.80 -11.17 -12.77
N THR A 130 7.78 -11.45 -11.97
CA THR A 130 6.56 -10.62 -11.95
C THR A 130 6.83 -9.30 -11.22
N LEU A 131 6.04 -8.26 -11.52
CA LEU A 131 6.08 -6.98 -10.80
C LEU A 131 5.83 -7.16 -9.29
N SER A 132 4.94 -8.09 -8.91
CA SER A 132 4.66 -8.41 -7.52
C SER A 132 5.86 -8.99 -6.78
N LEU A 133 6.55 -9.97 -7.38
CA LEU A 133 7.75 -10.56 -6.79
C LEU A 133 8.86 -9.52 -6.67
N MET A 134 9.04 -8.66 -7.69
CA MET A 134 10.01 -7.57 -7.58
C MET A 134 9.66 -6.59 -6.46
N MET A 135 8.37 -6.25 -6.31
CA MET A 135 7.91 -5.39 -5.22
C MET A 135 8.24 -5.99 -3.85
N ASP A 136 8.01 -7.30 -3.65
CA ASP A 136 8.35 -7.97 -2.40
C ASP A 136 9.87 -7.92 -2.12
N ILE A 137 10.70 -8.18 -3.14
CA ILE A 137 12.16 -8.09 -3.03
C ILE A 137 12.59 -6.69 -2.60
N VAL A 138 12.15 -5.64 -3.31
CA VAL A 138 12.61 -4.28 -3.02
C VAL A 138 12.09 -3.77 -1.69
N LYS A 139 10.89 -4.18 -1.25
CA LYS A 139 10.36 -3.83 0.07
C LYS A 139 11.20 -4.41 1.19
N VAL A 140 11.55 -5.69 1.10
CA VAL A 140 12.40 -6.34 2.10
C VAL A 140 13.80 -5.74 2.07
N MET A 141 14.39 -5.56 0.88
CA MET A 141 15.71 -4.95 0.71
C MET A 141 15.75 -3.53 1.28
N THR A 142 14.75 -2.71 0.97
CA THR A 142 14.67 -1.33 1.46
C THR A 142 14.44 -1.28 2.96
N SER A 143 13.61 -2.17 3.52
CA SER A 143 13.45 -2.28 4.98
C SER A 143 14.79 -2.55 5.66
N MET A 144 15.58 -3.49 5.15
CA MET A 144 16.89 -3.81 5.72
C MET A 144 17.90 -2.66 5.59
N LEU A 145 17.79 -1.88 4.52
CA LEU A 145 18.61 -0.68 4.33
C LEU A 145 18.12 0.49 5.21
N GLN A 146 16.84 0.56 5.56
CA GLN A 146 16.28 1.57 6.45
C GLN A 146 16.49 1.23 7.93
N ASP A 147 16.55 -0.05 8.29
CA ASP A 147 16.90 -0.52 9.63
C ASP A 147 18.34 -0.08 9.96
N GLY A 148 18.45 1.03 10.71
CA GLY A 148 19.70 1.74 11.01
C GLY A 148 19.64 3.26 10.79
N MET A 149 18.62 3.75 10.10
CA MET A 149 18.38 5.17 9.87
C MET A 149 17.32 5.71 10.85
N GLN A 150 17.59 6.85 11.48
CA GLN A 150 16.61 7.57 12.29
C GLN A 150 15.93 8.63 11.42
N LYS A 151 14.60 8.62 11.39
CA LYS A 151 13.85 9.71 10.76
C LYS A 151 13.87 10.94 11.68
N VAL A 152 14.44 12.04 11.21
CA VAL A 152 14.43 13.35 11.89
C VAL A 152 13.78 14.35 10.93
N GLY A 153 12.51 14.69 11.19
CA GLY A 153 11.70 15.48 10.25
C GLY A 153 11.42 14.70 8.95
N ALA A 154 11.59 15.35 7.79
CA ALA A 154 11.46 14.74 6.46
C ALA A 154 12.71 13.97 5.99
N VAL A 155 13.81 14.01 6.75
CA VAL A 155 15.11 13.46 6.34
C VAL A 155 15.43 12.20 7.14
N PHE A 156 15.92 11.17 6.46
CA PHE A 156 16.50 10.01 7.11
C PHE A 156 17.97 10.31 7.42
N ILE A 157 18.26 10.53 8.69
CA ILE A 157 19.62 10.78 9.17
C ILE A 157 20.16 9.46 9.73
N PRO A 158 21.43 9.13 9.49
CA PRO A 158 22.10 8.09 10.25
C PRO A 158 21.88 8.25 11.75
N SER A 159 21.32 7.24 12.43
CA SER A 159 21.30 7.32 13.88
C SER A 159 22.75 7.20 14.36
N LYS A 160 23.20 8.12 15.23
CA LYS A 160 24.52 8.00 15.89
C LYS A 160 24.64 6.73 16.75
N VAL A 161 23.54 6.01 16.98
CA VAL A 161 23.41 4.87 17.90
C VAL A 161 23.16 3.54 17.17
N LEU A 162 22.74 3.54 15.89
CA LEU A 162 22.46 2.31 15.14
C LEU A 162 23.50 2.05 14.05
N ASN A 163 23.95 0.79 13.97
CA ASN A 163 24.84 0.31 12.93
C ASN A 163 24.16 0.41 11.56
N PHE A 164 24.82 1.04 10.58
CA PHE A 164 24.39 0.98 9.19
C PHE A 164 24.45 -0.45 8.67
N CYS A 165 23.34 -0.96 8.16
CA CYS A 165 23.25 -2.27 7.53
C CYS A 165 23.57 -2.19 6.03
N GLN A 166 24.34 -3.14 5.51
CA GLN A 166 24.56 -3.36 4.09
C GLN A 166 23.94 -4.70 3.67
N VAL A 167 23.62 -4.84 2.39
CA VAL A 167 23.03 -6.07 1.85
C VAL A 167 23.87 -6.59 0.69
N ALA A 168 23.96 -7.92 0.58
CA ALA A 168 24.57 -8.59 -0.56
C ALA A 168 23.51 -9.27 -1.41
N VAL A 169 23.59 -9.11 -2.73
CA VAL A 169 22.60 -9.61 -3.69
C VAL A 169 23.30 -10.45 -4.73
N HIS A 170 22.81 -11.68 -4.95
CA HIS A 170 23.42 -12.56 -5.93
C HIS A 170 22.38 -13.37 -6.72
N CYS A 171 22.77 -13.76 -7.93
CA CYS A 171 22.13 -14.84 -8.67
C CYS A 171 23.20 -15.89 -8.96
N HIS A 172 23.26 -16.50 -10.16
CA HIS A 172 24.38 -17.37 -10.53
C HIS A 172 25.69 -16.56 -10.71
N ALA A 173 25.75 -15.70 -11.73
CA ALA A 173 26.93 -14.88 -12.04
C ALA A 173 26.91 -13.50 -11.36
N GLY A 174 25.75 -13.09 -10.85
CA GLY A 174 25.57 -11.78 -10.23
C GLY A 174 25.33 -10.62 -11.19
N TYR A 175 24.90 -10.83 -12.44
CA TYR A 175 24.76 -9.74 -13.43
C TYR A 175 23.30 -9.42 -13.79
N GLY A 176 22.59 -10.32 -14.48
CA GLY A 176 21.22 -10.06 -14.96
C GLY A 176 20.21 -9.84 -13.84
N ARG A 177 19.87 -10.89 -13.09
CA ARG A 177 18.89 -10.84 -11.99
C ARG A 177 19.31 -9.91 -10.85
N THR A 178 20.59 -9.99 -10.46
CA THR A 178 21.17 -9.08 -9.45
C THR A 178 21.06 -7.63 -9.87
N GLY A 179 21.52 -7.28 -11.08
CA GLY A 179 21.43 -5.91 -11.57
C GLY A 179 19.98 -5.42 -11.71
N LEU A 180 19.08 -6.30 -12.11
CA LEU A 180 17.64 -6.01 -12.21
C LEU A 180 17.04 -5.65 -10.84
N ALA A 181 17.28 -6.47 -9.82
CA ALA A 181 16.78 -6.23 -8.46
C ALA A 181 17.37 -4.94 -7.86
N ILE A 182 18.67 -4.69 -8.08
CA ILE A 182 19.31 -3.47 -7.58
C ILE A 182 18.78 -2.22 -8.29
N ALA A 183 18.57 -2.26 -9.62
CA ALA A 183 17.98 -1.15 -10.36
C ALA A 183 16.57 -0.81 -9.86
N CYS A 184 15.72 -1.83 -9.68
CA CYS A 184 14.38 -1.65 -9.12
C CYS A 184 14.40 -1.11 -7.69
N ALA A 185 15.35 -1.54 -6.86
CA ALA A 185 15.53 -1.00 -5.51
C ALA A 185 15.92 0.49 -5.54
N LEU A 186 16.79 0.92 -6.46
CA LEU A 186 17.15 2.34 -6.63
C LEU A 186 15.94 3.19 -7.03
N ILE A 187 15.11 2.71 -7.96
CA ILE A 187 13.87 3.40 -8.36
C ILE A 187 12.90 3.50 -7.19
N PHE A 188 12.76 2.41 -6.43
CA PHE A 188 11.89 2.35 -5.26
C PHE A 188 12.32 3.36 -4.18
N MET A 189 13.62 3.39 -3.87
CA MET A 189 14.19 4.23 -2.80
C MET A 189 14.35 5.70 -3.17
N HIS A 190 14.71 6.00 -4.42
CA HIS A 190 15.14 7.34 -4.83
C HIS A 190 14.27 8.01 -5.88
N GLY A 191 13.30 7.29 -6.47
CA GLY A 191 12.44 7.86 -7.51
C GLY A 191 13.17 8.26 -8.79
N ILE A 192 14.35 7.71 -9.06
CA ILE A 192 15.13 8.01 -10.27
C ILE A 192 14.57 7.31 -11.52
N SER A 193 14.88 7.84 -12.70
CA SER A 193 14.43 7.25 -13.96
C SER A 193 15.02 5.84 -14.20
N PRO A 194 14.33 4.98 -14.98
CA PRO A 194 14.83 3.67 -15.36
C PRO A 194 16.23 3.69 -15.99
N GLU A 195 16.46 4.65 -16.87
CA GLU A 195 17.73 4.81 -17.60
C GLU A 195 18.85 5.17 -16.63
N ARG A 196 18.56 6.04 -15.66
CA ARG A 196 19.52 6.41 -14.63
C ARG A 196 19.85 5.24 -13.72
N ALA A 197 18.85 4.46 -13.30
CA ALA A 197 19.04 3.26 -12.49
C ALA A 197 19.88 2.21 -13.23
N ILE A 198 19.55 1.91 -14.48
CA ILE A 198 20.31 0.99 -15.34
C ILE A 198 21.75 1.48 -15.50
N HIS A 199 21.95 2.77 -15.74
CA HIS A 199 23.28 3.36 -15.89
C HIS A 199 24.12 3.22 -14.63
N ILE A 200 23.58 3.53 -13.45
CA ILE A 200 24.28 3.37 -12.16
C ILE A 200 24.72 1.92 -11.98
N VAL A 201 23.79 0.97 -12.15
CA VAL A 201 24.07 -0.46 -12.00
C VAL A 201 25.17 -0.93 -12.97
N ARG A 202 25.13 -0.49 -14.24
CA ARG A 202 26.14 -0.86 -15.25
C ARG A 202 27.48 -0.17 -15.07
N ARG A 203 27.49 1.06 -14.54
CA ARG A 203 28.73 1.77 -14.23
C ARG A 203 29.49 1.05 -13.13
N ASP A 204 28.80 0.70 -12.05
CA ASP A 204 29.44 0.17 -10.85
C ASP A 204 29.55 -1.36 -10.86
N ARG A 205 28.74 -2.04 -11.69
CA ARG A 205 28.90 -3.47 -12.00
C ARG A 205 28.75 -3.72 -13.51
N PRO A 206 29.82 -3.53 -14.28
CA PRO A 206 29.83 -3.67 -15.74
C PRO A 206 29.24 -4.98 -16.25
N GLY A 207 28.41 -4.91 -17.29
CA GLY A 207 27.75 -6.08 -17.88
C GLY A 207 26.46 -6.52 -17.19
N SER A 208 26.01 -5.82 -16.15
CA SER A 208 24.71 -6.05 -15.50
C SER A 208 23.51 -5.65 -16.39
N ILE A 209 22.33 -6.24 -16.13
CA ILE A 209 21.11 -6.07 -16.94
C ILE A 209 21.40 -6.46 -18.39
N GLN A 210 21.46 -7.77 -18.61
CA GLN A 210 22.11 -8.42 -19.76
C GLN A 210 21.21 -8.50 -21.00
N THR A 211 19.89 -8.44 -20.82
CA THR A 211 18.93 -8.61 -21.91
C THR A 211 18.04 -7.38 -22.11
N PRO A 212 17.53 -7.13 -23.33
CA PRO A 212 16.54 -6.08 -23.57
C PRO A 212 15.30 -6.22 -22.69
N SER A 213 14.80 -7.45 -22.49
CA SER A 213 13.64 -7.72 -21.63
C SER A 213 13.87 -7.28 -20.18
N GLN A 214 15.08 -7.45 -19.64
CA GLN A 214 15.42 -6.94 -18.31
C GLN A 214 15.38 -5.41 -18.26
N ALA A 215 15.90 -4.72 -19.28
CA ALA A 215 15.84 -3.26 -19.34
C ALA A 215 14.39 -2.73 -19.50
N ILE A 216 13.55 -3.43 -20.28
CA ILE A 216 12.11 -3.13 -20.40
C ILE A 216 11.42 -3.31 -19.04
N PHE A 217 11.69 -4.40 -18.33
CA PHE A 217 11.12 -4.65 -17.00
C PHE A 217 11.45 -3.54 -15.99
N VAL A 218 12.64 -2.94 -16.04
CA VAL A 218 12.96 -1.79 -15.17
C VAL A 218 12.03 -0.60 -15.45
N ARG A 219 11.65 -0.36 -16.72
CA ARG A 219 10.69 0.69 -17.09
C ARG A 219 9.28 0.34 -16.63
N GLU A 220 8.82 -0.88 -16.90
CA GLU A 220 7.52 -1.38 -16.42
C GLU A 220 7.39 -1.30 -14.90
N PHE A 221 8.47 -1.61 -14.17
CA PHE A 221 8.51 -1.47 -12.72
C PHE A 221 8.39 -0.01 -12.28
N CYS A 222 9.06 0.92 -12.98
CA CYS A 222 8.93 2.36 -12.69
C CYS A 222 7.51 2.86 -12.94
N GLU A 223 6.87 2.46 -14.02
CA GLU A 223 5.47 2.80 -14.32
C GLU A 223 4.52 2.23 -13.27
N TYR A 224 4.72 0.97 -12.88
CA TYR A 224 3.98 0.32 -11.81
C TYR A 224 4.11 1.09 -10.48
N MET A 225 5.31 1.60 -10.18
CA MET A 225 5.57 2.46 -9.02
C MET A 225 4.85 3.81 -9.11
N SER A 226 4.86 4.46 -10.27
CA SER A 226 4.14 5.73 -10.50
C SER A 226 2.64 5.56 -10.25
N CYS A 227 2.04 4.48 -10.75
CA CYS A 227 0.63 4.17 -10.47
C CYS A 227 0.36 3.93 -8.97
N ALA A 228 1.30 3.34 -8.24
CA ALA A 228 1.16 3.11 -6.80
C ALA A 228 1.35 4.39 -5.95
N ARG A 229 2.02 5.42 -6.48
CA ARG A 229 2.24 6.72 -5.82
C ARG A 229 1.10 7.73 -6.06
N LEU A 230 0.22 7.44 -7.02
CA LEU A 230 -0.93 8.26 -7.34
C LEU A 230 -1.76 8.54 -6.08
N THR A 231 -1.80 9.81 -5.68
CA THR A 231 -2.48 10.29 -4.47
C THR A 231 -3.69 11.14 -4.84
N PHE A 232 -3.59 11.91 -5.92
CA PHE A 232 -4.65 12.71 -6.51
C PHE A 232 -4.86 12.33 -7.98
N ALA A 233 -6.10 12.01 -8.34
CA ALA A 233 -6.48 11.96 -9.75
C ALA A 233 -6.38 13.38 -10.33
N LEU A 234 -5.57 13.53 -11.39
CA LEU A 234 -5.39 14.81 -12.06
C LEU A 234 -6.39 14.89 -13.21
N PRO A 235 -7.14 15.99 -13.38
CA PRO A 235 -8.11 16.14 -14.45
C PRO A 235 -7.48 15.85 -15.81
N PHE A 236 -8.21 15.11 -16.67
CA PHE A 236 -7.80 14.73 -18.04
C PHE A 236 -6.56 13.82 -18.16
N ILE A 237 -5.92 13.46 -17.05
CA ILE A 237 -4.75 12.57 -17.03
C ILE A 237 -5.09 11.24 -16.35
N HIS A 238 -5.78 11.29 -15.21
CA HIS A 238 -6.10 10.12 -14.41
C HIS A 238 -7.61 9.94 -14.27
N GLU A 239 -8.06 8.70 -14.36
CA GLU A 239 -9.42 8.34 -13.94
C GLU A 239 -9.58 8.50 -12.42
N PRO A 240 -10.75 8.96 -11.95
CA PRO A 240 -11.12 8.91 -10.54
C PRO A 240 -11.01 7.48 -9.96
N PHE A 241 -10.73 7.38 -8.67
CA PHE A 241 -10.59 6.09 -7.97
C PHE A 241 -11.41 6.05 -6.68
N THR A 242 -11.79 4.85 -6.26
CA THR A 242 -12.48 4.62 -4.98
C THR A 242 -11.51 4.76 -3.80
N LEU A 243 -12.03 4.97 -2.59
CA LEU A 243 -11.24 4.90 -1.36
C LEU A 243 -10.49 3.56 -1.24
N SER A 244 -11.13 2.45 -1.63
CA SER A 244 -10.52 1.12 -1.56
C SER A 244 -9.33 1.02 -2.51
N GLN A 245 -9.44 1.52 -3.74
CA GLN A 245 -8.34 1.55 -4.70
C GLN A 245 -7.19 2.44 -4.21
N ALA A 246 -7.48 3.62 -3.65
CA ALA A 246 -6.47 4.50 -3.07
C ALA A 246 -5.70 3.80 -1.93
N ILE A 247 -6.43 3.11 -1.04
CA ILE A 247 -5.84 2.34 0.06
C ILE A 247 -5.00 1.17 -0.46
N GLU A 248 -5.48 0.47 -1.48
CA GLU A 248 -4.74 -0.62 -2.10
C GLU A 248 -3.42 -0.10 -2.72
N GLN A 249 -3.48 1.00 -3.46
CA GLN A 249 -2.33 1.64 -4.09
C GLN A 249 -1.28 2.06 -3.06
N GLN A 250 -1.67 2.80 -2.00
CA GLN A 250 -0.71 3.15 -0.94
C GLN A 250 -0.11 1.90 -0.28
N ASN A 251 -0.89 0.82 -0.09
CA ASN A 251 -0.45 -0.39 0.59
C ASN A 251 0.59 -1.15 -0.23
N ARG A 252 0.59 -0.99 -1.56
CA ARG A 252 1.66 -1.49 -2.44
C ARG A 252 3.02 -0.86 -2.14
N LEU A 253 3.07 0.30 -1.47
CA LEU A 253 4.34 0.96 -1.11
C LEU A 253 4.78 0.69 0.35
N ILE A 254 3.88 0.20 1.20
CA ILE A 254 4.17 -0.02 2.63
C ILE A 254 5.17 -1.18 2.82
N HIS A 255 6.18 -0.94 3.66
CA HIS A 255 7.21 -1.89 4.10
C HIS A 255 7.75 -1.48 5.49
N GLY A 256 8.51 -2.36 6.14
CA GLY A 256 9.16 -2.11 7.45
C GLY A 256 8.24 -2.22 8.66
N THR A 257 8.65 -1.63 9.80
CA THR A 257 8.02 -1.78 11.13
C THR A 257 6.68 -1.03 11.30
N HIS A 258 6.19 -0.33 10.28
CA HIS A 258 4.93 0.43 10.32
C HIS A 258 3.69 -0.40 9.92
N THR A 259 3.62 -1.67 10.33
CA THR A 259 2.64 -2.67 9.86
C THR A 259 1.53 -3.00 10.89
N GLY A 260 1.02 -2.01 11.62
CA GLY A 260 -0.19 -2.23 12.43
C GLY A 260 -1.42 -2.47 11.55
N ARG A 261 -2.35 -3.38 11.92
CA ARG A 261 -3.57 -3.65 11.11
C ARG A 261 -4.36 -2.38 10.72
N ARG A 262 -4.39 -1.38 11.59
CA ARG A 262 -5.03 -0.07 11.32
C ARG A 262 -4.29 0.77 10.28
N SER A 263 -2.95 0.67 10.16
CA SER A 263 -2.16 1.48 9.22
C SER A 263 -2.38 1.10 7.76
N PHE A 264 -2.93 -0.09 7.49
CA PHE A 264 -3.28 -0.57 6.14
C PHE A 264 -4.71 -0.21 5.71
N GLN A 265 -5.54 0.31 6.62
CA GLN A 265 -6.97 0.54 6.34
C GLN A 265 -7.35 2.01 6.32
N ILE A 266 -6.51 2.91 6.84
CA ILE A 266 -6.74 4.35 6.77
C ILE A 266 -6.05 4.94 5.54
N SER A 267 -6.73 5.84 4.83
CA SER A 267 -6.11 6.64 3.78
C SER A 267 -5.07 7.59 4.41
N ARG A 268 -3.79 7.41 4.05
CA ARG A 268 -2.68 8.20 4.62
C ARG A 268 -2.74 9.66 4.21
N ILE A 269 -3.18 9.94 3.00
CA ILE A 269 -3.35 11.33 2.55
C ILE A 269 -4.48 12.02 3.29
N LEU A 270 -5.61 11.32 3.51
CA LEU A 270 -6.70 11.84 4.33
C LEU A 270 -6.24 12.14 5.75
N ASP A 271 -5.53 11.19 6.38
CA ASP A 271 -5.00 11.37 7.73
C ASP A 271 -4.00 12.54 7.81
N PHE A 272 -3.11 12.65 6.83
CA PHE A 272 -2.13 13.74 6.71
C PHE A 272 -2.83 15.10 6.57
N LEU A 273 -3.74 15.25 5.61
CA LEU A 273 -4.44 16.52 5.37
C LEU A 273 -5.26 16.92 6.60
N CYS A 274 -6.03 15.99 7.19
CA CYS A 274 -6.76 16.27 8.42
C CYS A 274 -5.82 16.70 9.55
N TYR A 275 -4.68 16.03 9.72
CA TYR A 275 -3.71 16.39 10.76
C TYR A 275 -3.11 17.79 10.56
N GLN A 276 -2.74 18.16 9.33
CA GLN A 276 -2.22 19.50 9.06
C GLN A 276 -3.28 20.58 9.26
N VAL A 277 -4.53 20.33 8.82
CA VAL A 277 -5.65 21.26 9.04
C VAL A 277 -5.93 21.43 10.53
N GLU A 278 -5.89 20.35 11.33
CA GLU A 278 -6.05 20.42 12.78
C GLU A 278 -5.02 21.33 13.43
N ARG A 279 -3.75 21.22 13.03
CA ARG A 279 -2.68 22.08 13.56
C ARG A 279 -2.91 23.55 13.24
N LEU A 280 -3.37 23.87 12.03
CA LEU A 280 -3.71 25.26 11.67
C LEU A 280 -4.93 25.77 12.45
N ALA A 281 -5.90 24.90 12.71
CA ALA A 281 -7.11 25.25 13.44
C ALA A 281 -6.85 25.54 14.94
N GLU A 282 -5.73 25.09 15.51
CA GLU A 282 -5.33 25.45 16.88
C GLU A 282 -5.03 26.95 17.02
N GLU A 283 -4.55 27.60 15.94
CA GLU A 283 -4.16 29.01 15.93
C GLU A 283 -5.16 29.90 15.17
N SER A 284 -5.79 29.39 14.11
CA SER A 284 -6.59 30.18 13.16
C SER A 284 -7.85 29.42 12.70
N SER A 285 -8.68 28.99 13.66
CA SER A 285 -9.86 28.16 13.37
C SER A 285 -10.87 28.82 12.42
N ILE A 286 -11.07 30.15 12.54
CA ILE A 286 -12.08 30.87 11.76
C ILE A 286 -11.63 30.97 10.31
N GLU A 287 -10.37 31.35 10.08
CA GLU A 287 -9.76 31.49 8.76
C GLU A 287 -9.70 30.13 8.03
N VAL A 288 -9.42 29.05 8.76
CA VAL A 288 -9.46 27.69 8.21
C VAL A 288 -10.89 27.30 7.81
N ILE A 289 -11.90 27.59 8.64
CA ILE A 289 -13.30 27.34 8.31
C ILE A 289 -13.72 28.18 7.08
N GLU A 290 -13.37 29.46 7.04
CA GLU A 290 -13.62 30.32 5.88
C GLU A 290 -12.95 29.75 4.62
N ALA A 291 -11.72 29.24 4.71
CA ALA A 291 -11.06 28.60 3.57
C ALA A 291 -11.82 27.37 3.05
N PHE A 292 -12.44 26.55 3.92
CA PHE A 292 -13.34 25.48 3.48
C PHE A 292 -14.58 26.03 2.75
N LEU A 293 -15.20 27.07 3.30
CA LEU A 293 -16.46 27.62 2.78
C LEU A 293 -16.26 28.34 1.44
N HIS A 294 -15.13 29.02 1.25
CA HIS A 294 -14.82 29.74 0.02
C HIS A 294 -14.27 28.84 -1.09
N HIS A 295 -13.81 27.62 -0.78
CA HIS A 295 -13.33 26.69 -1.80
C HIS A 295 -14.52 26.09 -2.60
N PRO A 296 -14.61 26.37 -3.91
CA PRO A 296 -15.74 25.93 -4.72
C PRO A 296 -15.82 24.40 -4.76
N SER A 297 -17.04 23.86 -4.75
CA SER A 297 -17.24 22.43 -5.00
C SER A 297 -16.82 22.08 -6.43
N GLN A 298 -15.94 21.09 -6.59
CA GLN A 298 -15.31 20.67 -7.86
C GLN A 298 -16.29 20.14 -8.91
N THR A 299 -17.58 19.98 -8.60
CA THR A 299 -18.62 19.62 -9.59
C THR A 299 -18.86 20.70 -10.66
N HIS A 300 -18.09 21.79 -10.67
CA HIS A 300 -18.19 22.91 -11.60
C HIS A 300 -17.30 22.82 -12.84
N ILE A 301 -16.47 21.78 -13.01
CA ILE A 301 -15.87 21.53 -14.33
C ILE A 301 -16.94 20.87 -15.21
N GLN A 302 -17.72 21.69 -15.92
CA GLN A 302 -18.37 21.22 -17.13
C GLN A 302 -17.27 20.66 -18.03
N LEU A 303 -17.24 19.34 -18.18
CA LEU A 303 -16.59 18.69 -19.31
C LEU A 303 -17.21 19.30 -20.57
N ARG A 304 -16.53 20.29 -21.18
CA ARG A 304 -16.85 20.72 -22.54
C ARG A 304 -16.54 19.54 -23.45
N HIS A 305 -17.54 18.70 -23.65
CA HIS A 305 -17.67 17.93 -24.88
C HIS A 305 -18.08 18.91 -25.98
N GLY A 306 -17.20 19.11 -26.96
CA GLY A 306 -17.52 19.90 -28.14
C GLY A 306 -16.34 19.96 -29.11
N GLY A 307 -16.35 19.04 -30.08
CA GLY A 307 -15.75 19.28 -31.40
C GLY A 307 -14.32 18.79 -31.60
N SER A 308 -14.22 17.65 -32.29
CA SER A 308 -13.15 17.40 -33.25
C SER A 308 -12.94 18.62 -34.15
N GLU A 309 -11.74 19.21 -34.14
CA GLU A 309 -10.92 19.63 -35.30
C GLU A 309 -9.90 20.73 -34.91
N ASP A 310 -8.74 20.66 -35.55
CA ASP A 310 -7.68 21.67 -35.63
C ASP A 310 -6.66 21.84 -34.47
N LEU A 311 -5.78 20.83 -34.40
CA LEU A 311 -4.33 21.09 -34.29
C LEU A 311 -3.86 21.83 -35.55
N ARG A 312 -3.74 23.17 -35.49
CA ARG A 312 -2.75 23.92 -36.29
C ARG A 312 -2.61 25.40 -35.88
N PHE A 313 -1.35 25.82 -35.83
CA PHE A 313 -0.81 27.17 -35.91
C PHE A 313 -0.73 28.05 -34.66
N VAL A 314 0.51 28.11 -34.16
CA VAL A 314 1.16 29.24 -33.48
C VAL A 314 1.18 30.45 -34.43
N GLU A 315 1.11 31.65 -33.84
CA GLU A 315 1.25 33.00 -34.41
C GLU A 315 -0.05 33.79 -34.59
N GLY A 316 -0.24 34.81 -33.73
CA GLY A 316 -1.09 35.97 -34.03
C GLY A 316 -2.30 36.19 -33.12
N ILE A 317 -2.10 36.42 -31.82
CA ILE A 317 -3.13 37.06 -30.96
C ILE A 317 -2.45 38.12 -30.10
N ASP A 318 -2.24 39.33 -30.64
CA ASP A 318 -1.72 40.48 -29.88
C ASP A 318 -2.66 41.71 -29.94
N ARG A 319 -3.93 41.51 -30.29
CA ARG A 319 -4.92 42.61 -30.35
C ARG A 319 -6.31 42.31 -29.79
N ARG A 320 -6.60 41.07 -29.40
CA ARG A 320 -7.89 40.68 -28.78
C ARG A 320 -7.83 40.50 -27.26
N GLU A 321 -6.63 40.51 -26.67
CA GLU A 321 -6.45 40.28 -25.23
C GLU A 321 -6.71 41.52 -24.37
N LYS A 322 -6.72 42.71 -24.99
CA LYS A 322 -6.90 43.99 -24.27
C LYS A 322 -8.37 44.31 -24.00
N ASP A 323 -9.26 43.98 -24.94
CA ASP A 323 -10.68 44.32 -24.84
C ASP A 323 -11.51 43.27 -24.07
N LEU A 324 -10.98 42.05 -23.87
CA LEU A 324 -11.62 40.97 -23.09
C LEU A 324 -11.28 41.00 -21.59
N LYS A 325 -10.22 41.71 -21.19
CA LYS A 325 -9.78 41.79 -19.78
C LYS A 325 -10.51 42.87 -18.96
N GLU A 326 -11.25 43.79 -19.59
CA GLU A 326 -11.88 44.90 -18.87
C GLU A 326 -13.30 44.63 -18.35
N ASN A 327 -13.96 43.51 -18.72
CA ASN A 327 -15.38 43.27 -18.39
C ASN A 327 -15.70 42.01 -17.56
N LEU A 328 -14.71 41.23 -17.09
CA LEU A 328 -14.91 40.14 -16.11
C LEU A 328 -13.79 40.16 -15.07
N MET A 329 -13.94 40.94 -13.99
CA MET A 329 -12.88 41.07 -12.99
C MET A 329 -13.37 40.80 -11.57
N GLY A 330 -12.70 39.82 -10.94
CA GLY A 330 -12.77 39.51 -9.51
C GLY A 330 -12.68 38.00 -9.25
N SER A 331 -13.82 37.31 -9.38
CA SER A 331 -14.01 35.93 -8.90
C SER A 331 -13.43 34.83 -9.83
N GLU A 332 -13.63 34.93 -11.15
CA GLU A 332 -13.17 33.89 -12.10
C GLU A 332 -11.64 33.87 -12.27
N LEU A 333 -10.99 35.04 -12.17
CA LEU A 333 -9.53 35.15 -12.27
C LEU A 333 -8.84 34.58 -11.01
N GLN A 334 -9.49 34.71 -9.84
CA GLN A 334 -8.98 34.17 -8.59
C GLN A 334 -9.21 32.66 -8.49
N SER A 335 -10.35 32.15 -8.99
CA SER A 335 -10.62 30.69 -8.99
C SER A 335 -9.71 29.93 -9.96
N THR A 336 -9.37 30.51 -11.10
CA THR A 336 -8.42 29.92 -12.08
C THR A 336 -7.00 29.85 -11.53
N PHE A 337 -6.51 30.93 -10.88
CA PHE A 337 -5.20 30.94 -10.23
C PHE A 337 -5.07 29.88 -9.11
N VAL A 338 -6.10 29.72 -8.29
CA VAL A 338 -6.11 28.71 -7.21
C VAL A 338 -6.11 27.29 -7.80
N SER A 339 -6.84 27.07 -8.90
CA SER A 339 -6.88 25.78 -9.59
C SER A 339 -5.52 25.37 -10.16
N ASP A 340 -4.80 26.30 -10.79
CA ASP A 340 -3.48 26.03 -11.36
C ASP A 340 -2.42 25.76 -10.28
N GLU A 341 -2.49 26.48 -9.15
CA GLU A 341 -1.62 26.23 -8.00
C GLU A 341 -1.89 24.87 -7.36
N LEU A 342 -3.17 24.51 -7.16
CA LEU A 342 -3.54 23.20 -6.64
C LEU A 342 -3.11 22.08 -7.58
N TYR A 343 -3.18 22.28 -8.89
CA TYR A 343 -2.70 21.30 -9.87
C TYR A 343 -1.21 21.00 -9.67
N ALA A 344 -0.35 22.02 -9.60
CA ALA A 344 1.08 21.84 -9.37
C ALA A 344 1.39 21.13 -8.04
N ILE A 345 0.64 21.46 -6.99
CA ILE A 345 0.79 20.82 -5.68
C ILE A 345 0.36 19.35 -5.73
N LYS A 346 -0.76 19.03 -6.39
CA LYS A 346 -1.23 17.65 -6.58
C LYS A 346 -0.22 16.81 -7.36
N VAL A 347 0.40 17.38 -8.40
CA VAL A 347 1.51 16.74 -9.14
C VAL A 347 2.65 16.42 -8.17
N GLY A 348 3.08 17.38 -7.35
CA GLY A 348 4.12 17.15 -6.34
C GLY A 348 3.75 16.11 -5.28
N PHE A 349 2.47 16.00 -4.90
CA PHE A 349 2.00 14.98 -3.96
C PHE A 349 1.99 13.58 -4.59
N ASN A 350 1.81 13.48 -5.90
CA ASN A 350 1.85 12.22 -6.67
C ASN A 350 3.28 11.66 -6.82
N GLU A 351 4.33 12.40 -6.48
CA GLU A 351 5.70 11.87 -6.35
C GLU A 351 5.82 10.90 -5.15
N GLY A 352 4.91 11.00 -4.19
CA GLY A 352 4.72 10.05 -3.09
C GLY A 352 4.82 10.69 -1.70
N GLN A 353 4.54 9.86 -0.68
CA GLN A 353 4.36 10.31 0.71
C GLN A 353 5.54 11.09 1.31
N HIS A 354 6.76 10.85 0.84
CA HIS A 354 7.95 11.54 1.32
C HIS A 354 7.98 13.03 0.92
N CYS A 355 7.27 13.42 -0.14
CA CYS A 355 7.20 14.80 -0.63
C CYS A 355 6.17 15.66 0.10
N TRP A 356 5.14 15.06 0.72
CA TRP A 356 4.00 15.81 1.28
C TRP A 356 4.45 16.80 2.37
N GLY A 357 5.30 16.34 3.29
CA GLY A 357 5.83 17.17 4.37
C GLY A 357 6.78 18.25 3.85
N SER A 358 7.76 17.88 3.02
CA SER A 358 8.74 18.83 2.48
C SER A 358 8.12 19.92 1.63
N LEU A 359 7.07 19.61 0.86
CA LEU A 359 6.33 20.61 0.09
C LEU A 359 5.56 21.54 1.02
N HIS A 360 4.83 21.00 1.98
CA HIS A 360 4.05 21.79 2.94
C HIS A 360 4.93 22.71 3.79
N GLU A 361 6.09 22.24 4.27
CA GLU A 361 7.03 23.01 5.09
C GLU A 361 7.61 24.25 4.36
N SER A 362 7.52 24.30 3.03
CA SER A 362 7.95 25.45 2.22
C SER A 362 6.93 26.58 2.12
N TRP A 363 5.69 26.37 2.60
CA TRP A 363 4.60 27.33 2.43
C TRP A 363 4.52 28.33 3.60
N SER A 364 4.04 29.54 3.32
CA SER A 364 3.61 30.46 4.38
C SER A 364 2.35 29.94 5.08
N SER A 365 2.10 30.37 6.32
CA SER A 365 0.89 30.00 7.07
C SER A 365 -0.39 30.36 6.30
N GLU A 366 -0.43 31.54 5.67
CA GLU A 366 -1.55 31.99 4.84
C GLU A 366 -1.81 31.03 3.66
N LYS A 367 -0.74 30.62 2.96
CA LYS A 367 -0.87 29.64 1.87
C LYS A 367 -1.35 28.29 2.39
N ALA A 368 -0.83 27.83 3.53
CA ALA A 368 -1.24 26.55 4.12
C ALA A 368 -2.73 26.56 4.51
N ILE A 369 -3.22 27.64 5.12
CA ILE A 369 -4.64 27.85 5.49
C ILE A 369 -5.54 27.78 4.26
N ARG A 370 -5.13 28.36 3.12
CA ARG A 370 -5.91 28.31 1.87
C ARG A 370 -5.84 26.94 1.18
N VAL A 371 -4.65 26.33 1.10
CA VAL A 371 -4.40 25.16 0.25
C VAL A 371 -4.82 23.84 0.89
N LEU A 372 -4.61 23.64 2.20
CA LEU A 372 -4.87 22.35 2.83
C LEU A 372 -6.37 21.99 2.90
N PRO A 373 -7.29 22.91 3.29
CA PRO A 373 -8.73 22.69 3.19
C PRO A 373 -9.16 22.36 1.76
N ALA A 374 -8.64 23.10 0.77
CA ALA A 374 -8.93 22.88 -0.64
C ALA A 374 -8.47 21.49 -1.12
N LEU A 375 -7.26 21.06 -0.77
CA LEU A 375 -6.76 19.72 -1.09
C LEU A 375 -7.61 18.62 -0.44
N LEU A 376 -8.06 18.82 0.80
CA LEU A 376 -8.91 17.85 1.49
C LEU A 376 -10.27 17.71 0.79
N LEU A 377 -10.90 18.84 0.46
CA LEU A 377 -12.16 18.86 -0.28
C LEU A 377 -11.99 18.22 -1.68
N ASP A 378 -10.97 18.62 -2.42
CA ASP A 378 -10.65 18.05 -3.73
C ASP A 378 -10.43 16.54 -3.67
N TRP A 379 -9.73 16.05 -2.65
CA TRP A 379 -9.48 14.62 -2.53
C TRP A 379 -10.76 13.83 -2.28
N LEU A 380 -11.66 14.34 -1.43
CA LEU A 380 -12.95 13.72 -1.15
C LEU A 380 -13.90 13.76 -2.36
N GLU A 381 -13.94 14.89 -3.06
CA GLU A 381 -14.86 15.13 -4.18
C GLU A 381 -14.43 14.41 -5.47
N HIS A 382 -13.14 14.10 -5.63
CA HIS A 382 -12.62 13.35 -6.79
C HIS A 382 -12.57 11.83 -6.59
N LEU A 383 -13.06 11.30 -5.47
CA LEU A 383 -13.28 9.87 -5.39
C LEU A 383 -14.29 9.46 -6.46
N SER A 384 -14.13 8.28 -7.06
CA SER A 384 -15.08 7.79 -8.07
C SER A 384 -16.47 7.50 -7.50
N GLU A 385 -16.56 7.30 -6.19
CA GLU A 385 -17.79 7.09 -5.41
C GLU A 385 -17.70 7.89 -4.11
N PRO A 386 -18.83 8.40 -3.58
CA PRO A 386 -18.83 9.14 -2.33
C PRO A 386 -18.47 8.23 -1.15
N LEU A 387 -17.89 8.82 -0.10
CA LEU A 387 -17.61 8.07 1.14
C LEU A 387 -18.89 7.52 1.77
N LEU A 388 -19.98 8.28 1.71
CA LEU A 388 -21.30 7.86 2.17
C LEU A 388 -22.33 8.05 1.07
N SER A 389 -23.18 7.05 0.88
CA SER A 389 -24.27 7.15 -0.10
C SER A 389 -25.38 8.07 0.42
N VAL A 390 -26.01 8.82 -0.48
CA VAL A 390 -27.20 9.64 -0.20
C VAL A 390 -28.34 8.80 0.40
N SER A 391 -28.42 7.50 0.08
CA SER A 391 -29.42 6.60 0.67
C SER A 391 -29.25 6.37 2.19
N MET A 392 -28.11 6.76 2.74
CA MET A 392 -27.85 6.71 4.18
C MET A 392 -28.44 7.91 4.93
N ILE A 393 -28.91 8.94 4.23
CA ILE A 393 -29.62 10.09 4.82
C ILE A 393 -31.06 9.63 5.11
N SER A 394 -31.22 8.80 6.14
CA SER A 394 -32.49 8.19 6.54
C SER A 394 -32.65 8.13 8.06
N PRO A 395 -33.86 7.91 8.61
CA PRO A 395 -34.04 7.71 10.05
C PRO A 395 -33.30 6.49 10.65
N GLN A 396 -32.76 5.58 9.82
CA GLN A 396 -32.13 4.32 10.23
C GLN A 396 -30.59 4.37 10.24
N VAL A 397 -30.01 5.57 10.17
CA VAL A 397 -28.57 5.85 10.08
C VAL A 397 -27.70 4.97 10.97
N LEU A 398 -28.05 4.79 12.25
CA LEU A 398 -27.21 4.05 13.21
C LEU A 398 -27.01 2.58 12.83
N ILE A 399 -27.99 1.95 12.17
CA ILE A 399 -27.90 0.57 11.70
C ILE A 399 -27.01 0.51 10.45
N GLN A 400 -27.23 1.42 9.49
CA GLN A 400 -26.46 1.49 8.24
C GLN A 400 -24.97 1.79 8.50
N MET A 401 -24.70 2.62 9.50
CA MET A 401 -23.36 2.96 10.01
C MET A 401 -22.59 1.75 10.55
N SER A 402 -23.28 0.73 11.08
CA SER A 402 -22.64 -0.47 11.65
C SER A 402 -22.15 -1.48 10.62
N GLY A 403 -22.62 -1.38 9.37
CA GLY A 403 -22.24 -2.25 8.24
C GLY A 403 -21.20 -1.64 7.30
N LEU A 404 -20.64 -0.48 7.63
CA LEU A 404 -19.66 0.18 6.77
C LEU A 404 -18.37 -0.63 6.62
N PRO A 405 -17.76 -0.65 5.42
CA PRO A 405 -16.38 -1.08 5.26
C PRO A 405 -15.45 -0.35 6.23
N MET A 406 -14.49 -1.07 6.82
CA MET A 406 -13.63 -0.52 7.86
C MET A 406 -12.83 0.70 7.38
N SER A 407 -12.43 0.73 6.10
CA SER A 407 -11.77 1.89 5.48
C SER A 407 -12.64 3.14 5.50
N ILE A 408 -13.92 3.01 5.17
CA ILE A 408 -14.90 4.10 5.21
C ILE A 408 -15.14 4.53 6.66
N ALA A 409 -15.34 3.58 7.57
CA ALA A 409 -15.54 3.88 8.99
C ALA A 409 -14.35 4.65 9.60
N LEU A 410 -13.11 4.29 9.23
CA LEU A 410 -11.90 5.01 9.63
C LEU A 410 -11.79 6.41 9.00
N ALA A 411 -12.15 6.55 7.72
CA ALA A 411 -12.17 7.84 7.04
C ALA A 411 -13.19 8.80 7.69
N ILE A 412 -14.40 8.30 7.98
CA ILE A 412 -15.44 9.08 8.67
C ILE A 412 -15.02 9.42 10.10
N ASP A 413 -14.47 8.46 10.86
CA ASP A 413 -13.94 8.74 12.20
C ASP A 413 -12.87 9.86 12.17
N ARG A 414 -11.99 9.85 11.16
CA ARG A 414 -10.96 10.88 10.97
C ARG A 414 -11.54 12.25 10.67
N ILE A 415 -12.52 12.33 9.76
CA ILE A 415 -13.21 13.58 9.38
C ILE A 415 -14.01 14.14 10.56
N LEU A 416 -14.72 13.28 11.31
CA LEU A 416 -15.50 13.71 12.48
C LEU A 416 -14.60 14.24 13.61
N LYS A 417 -13.39 13.68 13.80
CA LYS A 417 -12.38 14.22 14.72
C LYS A 417 -11.90 15.61 14.29
N LEU A 418 -11.61 15.80 13.00
CA LEU A 418 -11.25 17.12 12.45
C LEU A 418 -12.38 18.13 12.71
N LEU A 419 -13.64 17.78 12.38
CA LEU A 419 -14.80 18.65 12.62
C LEU A 419 -14.92 19.05 14.10
N ARG A 420 -14.72 18.12 15.04
CA ARG A 420 -14.73 18.44 16.47
C ARG A 420 -13.63 19.43 16.86
N ILE A 421 -12.46 19.36 16.24
CA ILE A 421 -11.34 20.29 16.52
C ILE A 421 -11.63 21.66 15.93
N LEU A 422 -12.05 21.74 14.66
CA LEU A 422 -12.44 22.99 14.00
C LEU A 422 -13.49 23.75 14.83
N LEU A 423 -14.44 23.02 15.42
CA LEU A 423 -15.58 23.58 16.14
C LEU A 423 -15.35 23.83 17.64
N ARG A 424 -14.12 23.65 18.17
CA ARG A 424 -13.81 23.96 19.59
C ARG A 424 -13.71 25.46 19.88
N GLY A 425 -13.45 26.29 18.86
CA GLY A 425 -13.30 27.74 19.00
C GLY A 425 -14.60 28.47 19.30
N ARG A 426 -14.52 29.74 19.75
CA ARG A 426 -15.68 30.65 19.89
C ARG A 426 -16.13 31.12 18.51
N ILE A 427 -16.82 30.25 17.78
CA ILE A 427 -17.29 30.50 16.42
C ILE A 427 -18.74 31.01 16.46
N HIS A 428 -19.15 31.81 15.48
CA HIS A 428 -20.55 32.20 15.31
C HIS A 428 -21.41 31.00 14.91
N SER A 429 -22.63 30.88 15.46
CA SER A 429 -23.54 29.75 15.22
C SER A 429 -23.85 29.47 13.74
N SER A 430 -23.79 30.48 12.87
CA SER A 430 -23.99 30.32 11.42
C SER A 430 -22.89 29.49 10.76
N CYS A 431 -21.62 29.76 11.08
CA CYS A 431 -20.48 29.06 10.50
C CYS A 431 -20.44 27.56 10.87
N PHE A 432 -21.05 27.16 12.00
CA PHE A 432 -21.16 25.75 12.39
C PHE A 432 -21.98 24.94 11.37
N GLU A 433 -23.13 25.45 10.97
CA GLU A 433 -24.01 24.75 10.02
C GLU A 433 -23.40 24.74 8.62
N ASP A 434 -22.73 25.83 8.24
CA ASP A 434 -22.12 25.97 6.92
C ASP A 434 -20.96 24.99 6.71
N ILE A 435 -20.12 24.75 7.74
CA ILE A 435 -19.02 23.78 7.62
C ILE A 435 -19.53 22.34 7.54
N TYR A 436 -20.58 21.99 8.30
CA TYR A 436 -21.21 20.67 8.17
C TYR A 436 -21.86 20.50 6.79
N CYS A 437 -22.49 21.54 6.24
CA CYS A 437 -23.00 21.53 4.86
C CYS A 437 -21.86 21.29 3.86
N ARG A 438 -20.78 22.06 3.95
CA ARG A 438 -19.65 21.99 3.00
C ARG A 438 -18.95 20.62 3.02
N ILE A 439 -18.68 20.08 4.21
CA ILE A 439 -18.10 18.73 4.35
C ILE A 439 -19.12 17.66 3.95
N GLY A 440 -20.41 17.85 4.26
CA GLY A 440 -21.49 16.98 3.80
C GLY A 440 -21.54 16.88 2.27
N MET A 441 -21.39 18.00 1.57
CA MET A 441 -21.31 18.01 0.12
C MET A 441 -20.15 17.16 -0.40
N ALA A 442 -18.96 17.26 0.20
CA ALA A 442 -17.81 16.47 -0.19
C ALA A 442 -17.95 14.97 0.13
N VAL A 443 -18.48 14.62 1.31
CA VAL A 443 -18.62 13.23 1.78
C VAL A 443 -19.69 12.46 1.02
N PHE A 444 -20.76 13.14 0.58
CA PHE A 444 -21.91 12.55 -0.11
C PHE A 444 -21.95 12.88 -1.62
N HIS A 445 -20.96 13.63 -2.14
CA HIS A 445 -20.93 14.17 -3.51
C HIS A 445 -22.20 14.96 -3.88
N LEU A 446 -22.66 15.84 -2.98
CA LEU A 446 -23.86 16.66 -3.19
C LEU A 446 -23.52 17.98 -3.89
N ARG A 447 -24.50 18.48 -4.67
CA ARG A 447 -24.41 19.77 -5.36
C ARG A 447 -25.25 20.81 -4.65
N GLN A 448 -24.70 22.02 -4.52
CA GLN A 448 -25.49 23.19 -4.15
C GLN A 448 -26.11 23.76 -5.43
N SER A 449 -27.44 23.73 -5.52
CA SER A 449 -28.19 24.33 -6.61
C SER A 449 -29.11 25.38 -6.02
N GLU A 450 -28.85 26.65 -6.32
CA GLU A 450 -29.68 27.78 -5.87
C GLU A 450 -31.12 27.70 -6.41
N SER A 451 -31.31 26.99 -7.52
CA SER A 451 -32.59 26.87 -8.23
C SER A 451 -33.39 25.61 -7.89
N ASN A 452 -32.83 24.65 -7.12
CA ASN A 452 -33.51 23.39 -6.82
C ASN A 452 -33.69 23.17 -5.30
N VAL A 453 -34.89 23.50 -4.83
CA VAL A 453 -35.32 23.37 -3.43
C VAL A 453 -35.07 21.95 -2.88
N GLY A 454 -35.22 20.91 -3.71
CA GLY A 454 -34.96 19.52 -3.33
C GLY A 454 -33.51 19.25 -2.97
N TYR A 455 -32.54 19.80 -3.72
CA TYR A 455 -31.12 19.62 -3.42
C TYR A 455 -30.70 20.35 -2.14
N CYS A 456 -31.23 21.56 -1.91
CA CYS A 456 -31.02 22.27 -0.64
C CYS A 456 -31.52 21.46 0.57
N THR A 457 -32.62 20.72 0.43
CA THR A 457 -33.08 19.84 1.52
C THR A 457 -32.13 18.68 1.80
N VAL A 458 -31.61 18.01 0.77
CA VAL A 458 -30.68 16.87 0.95
C VAL A 458 -29.37 17.32 1.58
N VAL A 459 -28.81 18.46 1.16
CA VAL A 459 -27.60 19.03 1.77
C VAL A 459 -27.82 19.32 3.27
N ARG A 460 -29.00 19.87 3.61
CA ARG A 460 -29.34 20.16 5.01
C ARG A 460 -29.50 18.88 5.85
N GLU A 461 -30.11 17.83 5.30
CA GLU A 461 -30.23 16.56 6.01
C GLU A 461 -28.87 15.83 6.15
N ALA A 462 -27.98 15.95 5.15
CA ALA A 462 -26.60 15.47 5.25
C ALA A 462 -25.82 16.21 6.35
N SER A 463 -25.99 17.54 6.44
CA SER A 463 -25.40 18.37 7.50
C SER A 463 -25.86 17.91 8.89
N LYS A 464 -27.17 17.75 9.11
CA LYS A 464 -27.73 17.25 10.37
C LYS A 464 -27.19 15.87 10.74
N LEU A 465 -27.06 14.98 9.75
CA LEU A 465 -26.47 13.66 9.94
C LEU A 465 -25.03 13.76 10.43
N LEU A 466 -24.17 14.53 9.74
CA LEU A 466 -22.78 14.73 10.18
C LEU A 466 -22.70 15.37 11.56
N GLN A 467 -23.60 16.31 11.88
CA GLN A 467 -23.69 16.92 13.20
C GLN A 467 -24.04 15.88 14.29
N ALA A 468 -25.02 15.00 14.03
CA ALA A 468 -25.37 13.91 14.95
C ALA A 468 -24.20 12.93 15.14
N LEU A 469 -23.56 12.51 14.04
CA LEU A 469 -22.38 11.63 14.10
C LEU A 469 -21.22 12.28 14.83
N SER A 470 -20.98 13.58 14.65
CA SER A 470 -19.94 14.31 15.37
C SER A 470 -20.15 14.22 16.89
N ARG A 471 -21.39 14.16 17.37
CA ARG A 471 -21.71 14.02 18.81
C ARG A 471 -21.61 12.58 19.30
N GLU A 472 -22.13 11.62 18.53
CA GLU A 472 -22.40 10.26 19.02
C GLU A 472 -21.44 9.18 18.49
N TRP A 473 -20.77 9.42 17.37
CA TRP A 473 -19.93 8.41 16.71
C TRP A 473 -18.77 7.98 17.60
N LYS A 474 -18.69 6.66 17.82
CA LYS A 474 -17.54 5.98 18.41
C LYS A 474 -17.14 4.83 17.50
N LEU A 475 -15.95 4.92 16.93
CA LEU A 475 -15.36 3.80 16.20
C LEU A 475 -15.18 2.61 17.16
N ARG A 476 -15.75 1.45 16.82
CA ARG A 476 -15.56 0.24 17.64
C ARG A 476 -14.09 -0.11 17.69
N GLU A 477 -13.54 -0.22 18.89
CA GLU A 477 -12.17 -0.69 19.06
C GLU A 477 -12.10 -2.18 18.73
N PRO A 478 -11.02 -2.65 18.06
CA PRO A 478 -10.74 -4.07 17.97
C PRO A 478 -10.75 -4.67 19.36
N LEU A 479 -11.33 -5.87 19.51
CA LEU A 479 -11.24 -6.62 20.75
C LEU A 479 -9.77 -6.65 21.20
N PRO A 480 -9.44 -6.16 22.41
CA PRO A 480 -8.07 -6.15 22.88
C PRO A 480 -7.58 -7.59 22.91
N LEU A 481 -6.55 -7.89 22.13
CA LEU A 481 -5.84 -9.15 22.26
C LEU A 481 -5.17 -9.16 23.64
N ASN A 482 -5.21 -10.29 24.34
CA ASN A 482 -4.49 -10.44 25.60
C ASN A 482 -2.98 -10.46 25.30
N LEU A 483 -2.37 -9.28 25.28
CA LEU A 483 -0.96 -9.08 24.93
C LEU A 483 -0.04 -9.86 25.85
N ASP A 484 -0.42 -10.00 27.12
CA ASP A 484 0.32 -10.78 28.11
C ASP A 484 0.28 -12.28 27.77
N LEU A 485 -0.87 -12.83 27.36
CA LEU A 485 -0.94 -14.21 26.85
C LEU A 485 -0.08 -14.41 25.59
N ILE A 486 -0.11 -13.45 24.66
CA ILE A 486 0.72 -13.51 23.43
C ILE A 486 2.21 -13.47 23.79
N GLN A 487 2.61 -12.61 24.72
CA GLN A 487 4.00 -12.52 25.19
C GLN A 487 4.44 -13.80 25.88
N ARG A 488 3.59 -14.43 26.71
CA ARG A 488 3.87 -15.74 27.31
C ARG A 488 4.03 -16.82 26.24
N LEU A 489 3.12 -16.90 25.27
CA LEU A 489 3.19 -17.87 24.16
C LEU A 489 4.45 -17.67 23.29
N ASN A 490 4.88 -16.43 23.09
CA ASN A 490 6.09 -16.13 22.31
C ASN A 490 7.39 -16.34 23.12
N ALA A 491 7.32 -16.32 24.45
CA ALA A 491 8.45 -16.57 25.36
C ALA A 491 8.62 -18.05 25.70
N GLU A 492 7.61 -18.89 25.47
CA GLU A 492 7.68 -20.33 25.69
C GLU A 492 8.44 -21.03 24.55
N ASP A 493 9.37 -21.92 24.93
CA ASP A 493 10.11 -22.78 24.01
C ASP A 493 9.13 -23.60 23.14
N PRO A 494 9.21 -23.53 21.79
CA PRO A 494 8.32 -24.25 20.87
C PRO A 494 8.16 -25.74 21.18
N GLN A 495 9.16 -26.38 21.80
CA GLN A 495 9.12 -27.79 22.18
C GLN A 495 8.21 -28.09 23.38
N ARG A 496 7.84 -27.09 24.20
CA ARG A 496 6.87 -27.26 25.30
C ARG A 496 5.42 -27.16 24.83
N LEU A 497 5.14 -26.43 23.76
CA LEU A 497 3.79 -26.25 23.21
C LEU A 497 3.21 -27.53 22.58
N SER A 498 4.04 -28.48 22.14
CA SER A 498 3.58 -29.80 21.65
C SER A 498 3.05 -30.73 22.75
N SER A 499 3.20 -30.36 24.02
CA SER A 499 2.73 -31.15 25.16
C SER A 499 1.39 -30.69 25.74
N LEU A 500 0.80 -29.61 25.20
CA LEU A 500 -0.51 -29.15 25.63
C LEU A 500 -1.61 -30.04 25.02
N PRO A 501 -2.53 -30.60 25.84
CA PRO A 501 -3.63 -31.39 25.32
C PRO A 501 -4.55 -30.51 24.47
N SER A 502 -4.98 -31.02 23.31
CA SER A 502 -5.97 -30.36 22.46
C SER A 502 -7.20 -29.90 23.27
N PRO A 503 -7.78 -28.74 22.94
CA PRO A 503 -8.99 -28.28 23.60
C PRO A 503 -10.10 -29.33 23.42
N ARG A 504 -10.69 -29.78 24.54
CA ARG A 504 -11.81 -30.72 24.51
C ARG A 504 -12.99 -30.11 23.77
N LYS A 505 -13.70 -30.94 23.01
CA LYS A 505 -14.95 -30.55 22.34
C LYS A 505 -15.95 -29.98 23.37
N PRO A 506 -16.80 -29.00 23.00
CA PRO A 506 -17.74 -28.35 23.92
C PRO A 506 -18.79 -29.28 24.55
N SER A 507 -18.84 -30.56 24.17
CA SER A 507 -19.79 -31.54 24.66
C SER A 507 -19.40 -32.20 26.00
N GLU A 508 -18.22 -31.90 26.58
CA GLU A 508 -17.73 -32.61 27.78
C GLU A 508 -17.43 -31.72 28.98
N SER A 509 -17.90 -30.47 29.01
CA SER A 509 -17.66 -29.58 30.14
C SER A 509 -18.93 -29.22 30.90
N ARG A 510 -19.07 -29.95 32.03
CA ARG A 510 -19.68 -29.58 33.33
C ARG A 510 -21.11 -30.05 33.64
N ASN A 511 -21.19 -31.18 34.35
CA ASN A 511 -21.78 -31.19 35.69
C ASN A 511 -20.76 -30.53 36.66
N LEU A 512 -20.98 -29.26 37.01
CA LEU A 512 -20.38 -28.65 38.19
C LEU A 512 -21.46 -27.78 38.82
N TYR A 513 -22.00 -28.26 39.94
CA TYR A 513 -22.95 -27.53 40.79
C TYR A 513 -22.32 -26.23 41.30
N PRO A 514 -23.11 -25.15 41.44
CA PRO A 514 -22.60 -23.88 41.92
C PRO A 514 -22.46 -23.88 43.45
N LEU A 515 -21.25 -23.54 43.92
CA LEU A 515 -20.97 -23.15 45.30
C LEU A 515 -21.64 -21.80 45.60
N SER A 516 -22.41 -21.77 46.67
CA SER A 516 -23.14 -20.60 47.15
C SER A 516 -22.19 -19.56 47.75
N THR A 517 -22.33 -18.31 47.33
CA THR A 517 -22.06 -17.16 48.20
C THR A 517 -23.24 -16.20 48.10
N ARG A 518 -24.03 -16.21 49.16
CA ARG A 518 -25.12 -15.26 49.45
C ARG A 518 -24.57 -13.83 49.45
N THR A 519 -25.15 -12.96 48.64
CA THR A 519 -25.38 -11.57 49.00
C THR A 519 -26.80 -11.20 48.57
N ASN A 520 -27.51 -10.54 49.49
CA ASN A 520 -28.96 -10.37 49.50
C ASN A 520 -29.46 -9.49 48.36
N LEU A 521 -30.52 -9.94 47.70
CA LEU A 521 -31.46 -9.11 46.93
C LEU A 521 -32.88 -9.55 47.30
N GLU A 522 -33.41 -9.01 48.40
CA GLU A 522 -34.84 -8.85 48.59
C GLU A 522 -35.14 -7.38 48.32
N ASP A 523 -35.92 -7.11 47.26
CA ASP A 523 -36.98 -6.10 47.20
C ASP A 523 -37.32 -5.79 45.73
N LEU A 524 -38.44 -6.31 45.23
CA LEU A 524 -39.66 -5.54 44.92
C LEU A 524 -40.59 -6.32 43.94
N PRO A 525 -41.88 -6.50 44.26
CA PRO A 525 -42.84 -7.23 43.41
C PRO A 525 -43.81 -6.31 42.63
N ARG A 526 -44.34 -6.87 41.54
CA ARG A 526 -45.68 -6.66 40.91
C ARG A 526 -46.09 -5.23 40.51
N ARG A 527 -46.48 -5.08 39.24
CA ARG A 527 -47.87 -4.74 38.84
C ARG A 527 -48.07 -4.65 37.32
N LEU A 528 -49.29 -5.04 36.92
CA LEU A 528 -50.02 -4.76 35.68
C LEU A 528 -49.55 -5.54 34.44
N SER A 529 -50.39 -6.26 33.70
CA SER A 529 -51.84 -6.18 33.55
C SER A 529 -52.40 -7.51 33.01
N ALA A 530 -53.41 -8.04 33.70
CA ALA A 530 -54.42 -8.88 33.10
C ALA A 530 -55.26 -8.06 32.11
N VAL A 531 -55.82 -8.70 31.08
CA VAL A 531 -57.18 -8.48 30.57
C VAL A 531 -57.43 -9.54 29.47
N LEU A 532 -58.41 -10.40 29.77
CA LEU A 532 -59.25 -11.24 28.89
C LEU A 532 -58.57 -12.44 28.21
N SER A 533 -58.73 -13.70 28.62
CA SER A 533 -59.90 -14.56 28.90
C SER A 533 -60.62 -15.09 27.66
N ASP A 534 -60.85 -16.41 27.73
CA ASP A 534 -61.66 -17.31 26.90
C ASP A 534 -61.08 -17.68 25.52
N GLY A 535 -60.95 -18.94 25.15
CA GLY A 535 -61.61 -20.15 25.63
C GLY A 535 -62.04 -20.95 24.40
N THR A 536 -61.92 -22.28 24.46
CA THR A 536 -62.46 -23.28 23.52
C THR A 536 -61.81 -23.33 22.12
N SER A 537 -61.67 -24.45 21.42
CA SER A 537 -61.73 -25.89 21.69
C SER A 537 -61.52 -26.60 20.33
N VAL A 538 -61.02 -27.83 20.37
CA VAL A 538 -61.18 -28.90 19.36
C VAL A 538 -60.24 -28.92 18.14
N SER A 539 -59.53 -30.06 18.12
CA SER A 539 -58.65 -30.75 17.16
C SER A 539 -59.29 -31.12 15.79
N PRO A 540 -58.74 -32.07 15.01
CA PRO A 540 -57.68 -31.86 14.02
C PRO A 540 -58.14 -32.30 12.60
N VAL A 541 -57.46 -31.85 11.53
CA VAL A 541 -57.59 -32.51 10.22
C VAL A 541 -56.21 -32.81 9.64
N THR A 542 -55.91 -34.09 9.63
CA THR A 542 -54.85 -34.74 8.85
C THR A 542 -55.17 -34.73 7.37
N VAL A 543 -54.23 -34.27 6.53
CA VAL A 543 -54.08 -34.76 5.15
C VAL A 543 -52.61 -35.06 4.91
N LYS A 544 -52.33 -36.34 4.65
CA LYS A 544 -51.07 -36.86 4.10
C LYS A 544 -51.17 -36.87 2.58
N SER A 545 -50.13 -36.41 1.88
CA SER A 545 -49.65 -37.06 0.65
C SER A 545 -48.31 -36.49 0.16
N ASN A 546 -47.30 -37.36 0.24
CA ASN A 546 -46.10 -37.57 -0.59
C ASN A 546 -45.98 -36.69 -1.87
N SER A 547 -44.82 -36.10 -2.20
CA SER A 547 -43.61 -36.77 -2.73
C SER A 547 -42.61 -35.67 -3.25
N PRO A 548 -41.45 -35.97 -3.91
CA PRO A 548 -40.11 -35.76 -3.34
C PRO A 548 -39.26 -34.67 -4.03
N CYS A 549 -38.23 -34.18 -3.32
CA CYS A 549 -37.16 -33.31 -3.85
C CYS A 549 -36.14 -34.07 -4.73
N PRO A 550 -35.55 -33.43 -5.75
CA PRO A 550 -34.32 -33.90 -6.39
C PRO A 550 -33.05 -33.24 -5.78
N PRO A 551 -31.86 -33.85 -5.95
CA PRO A 551 -30.63 -33.45 -5.27
C PRO A 551 -29.70 -32.58 -6.12
N GLY A 552 -28.85 -31.80 -5.43
CA GLY A 552 -27.45 -31.57 -5.80
C GLY A 552 -27.15 -30.59 -6.94
N CYS A 553 -26.87 -29.32 -6.60
CA CYS A 553 -26.07 -28.43 -7.44
C CYS A 553 -24.69 -28.24 -6.81
N HIS A 554 -23.68 -28.85 -7.44
CA HIS A 554 -22.27 -28.49 -7.29
C HIS A 554 -22.03 -27.11 -7.94
N LEU A 555 -21.45 -26.18 -7.17
CA LEU A 555 -20.95 -24.91 -7.68
C LEU A 555 -19.46 -25.07 -8.01
N GLU A 556 -19.13 -25.02 -9.31
CA GLU A 556 -17.78 -24.72 -9.79
C GLU A 556 -17.59 -23.18 -9.94
N PRO A 557 -16.35 -22.67 -9.77
CA PRO A 557 -16.06 -21.24 -9.83
C PRO A 557 -15.83 -20.71 -11.27
N LEU A 558 -16.30 -19.48 -11.50
CA LEU A 558 -16.22 -18.74 -12.77
C LEU A 558 -14.78 -18.33 -13.17
N PRO A 559 -14.46 -18.29 -14.49
CA PRO A 559 -13.14 -17.95 -15.03
C PRO A 559 -12.92 -16.45 -15.32
N GLY A 560 -11.64 -16.09 -15.43
CA GLY A 560 -11.12 -14.73 -15.54
C GLY A 560 -11.30 -14.01 -16.88
N LEU A 561 -11.19 -12.68 -16.79
CA LEU A 561 -11.30 -11.71 -17.87
C LEU A 561 -9.98 -11.56 -18.65
N LEU A 562 -10.07 -11.70 -19.98
CA LEU A 562 -9.04 -11.34 -20.97
C LEU A 562 -9.15 -9.84 -21.36
N PRO A 563 -8.06 -9.20 -21.81
CA PRO A 563 -8.09 -7.83 -22.31
C PRO A 563 -8.38 -7.74 -23.81
N ASN A 564 -9.08 -6.66 -24.20
CA ASN A 564 -9.46 -6.26 -25.55
C ASN A 564 -8.24 -5.99 -26.45
N LYS A 565 -8.20 -6.62 -27.64
CA LYS A 565 -7.34 -6.26 -28.77
C LYS A 565 -8.08 -5.33 -29.71
N SER A 566 -7.56 -4.13 -29.95
CA SER A 566 -7.99 -3.24 -31.02
C SER A 566 -7.26 -3.57 -32.33
N ASN A 567 -8.03 -3.86 -33.38
CA ASN A 567 -7.58 -4.05 -34.75
C ASN A 567 -7.04 -2.75 -35.36
N ARG A 568 -5.90 -2.81 -36.05
CA ARG A 568 -5.64 -1.96 -37.22
C ARG A 568 -4.77 -2.69 -38.26
N SER A 569 -5.46 -3.02 -39.36
CA SER A 569 -5.04 -3.29 -40.74
C SER A 569 -3.57 -3.14 -41.13
N GLN A 570 -2.99 -4.24 -41.63
CA GLN A 570 -1.89 -4.25 -42.59
C GLN A 570 -2.44 -4.69 -43.96
N GLN A 571 -2.24 -3.85 -44.98
CA GLN A 571 -2.20 -4.25 -46.39
C GLN A 571 -0.75 -4.57 -46.73
N ALA A 572 -0.48 -5.78 -47.21
CA ALA A 572 0.71 -6.09 -47.98
C ALA A 572 0.34 -7.11 -49.06
N VAL A 573 0.83 -6.82 -50.26
CA VAL A 573 0.60 -7.49 -51.54
C VAL A 573 1.56 -8.67 -51.69
N ASP A 574 1.01 -9.75 -52.26
CA ASP A 574 1.62 -11.00 -52.75
C ASP A 574 2.83 -10.83 -53.71
N PRO A 575 3.47 -11.93 -54.19
CA PRO A 575 3.28 -13.36 -53.88
C PRO A 575 4.48 -14.09 -53.27
#